data_AF-A0A1B9N5W0-F1
#
_entry.id   AF-A0A1B9N5W0-F1
#
_cell.length_a   1.000
_cell.length_b   1.000
_cell.length_c   1.000
_cell.angle_alpha   90.00
_cell.angle_beta   90.00
_cell.angle_gamma   90.00
#
_symmetry.space_group_name_H-M   'P 1'
#
loop_
_entity.id
_entity.type
_entity.pdbx_description
1 polymer ?
#
loop_
_entity_poly.entity_id
_entity_poly.type
_entity_poly.pdbx_seq_one_letter_code
_entity_poly.pdbx_strand_id
1 'polypeptide(L)'
;MITDEEWEKLKSGDVIWYTYQLALKPEKLIITKITENLVYCDKTRFDREDYLLHSSLNDATQAVNFRLKAHIDQIQHQINENLKELEQENG
;
A
#
# COMPACT_ATOMS: atom_id res chain seq x y z
N MET A 1 8.13 0.63 1.02
CA MET A 1 8.19 0.83 2.47
C MET A 1 9.35 1.74 2.76
N ILE A 2 9.20 2.70 3.66
CA ILE A 2 10.34 3.51 4.14
C ILE A 2 11.28 2.58 4.90
N THR A 3 12.54 2.56 4.50
CA THR A 3 13.61 1.84 5.20
C THR A 3 14.10 2.62 6.42
N ASP A 4 14.83 1.95 7.31
CA ASP A 4 15.45 2.58 8.48
C ASP A 4 16.38 3.75 8.09
N GLU A 5 17.20 3.56 7.06
CA GLU A 5 18.11 4.59 6.55
C GLU A 5 17.37 5.78 5.93
N GLU A 6 16.21 5.55 5.32
CA GLU A 6 15.38 6.62 4.75
C GLU A 6 14.66 7.37 5.86
N TRP A 7 14.18 6.67 6.89
CA TRP A 7 13.51 7.25 8.05
C TRP A 7 14.37 8.29 8.74
N GLU A 8 15.64 7.97 8.99
CA GLU A 8 16.62 8.88 9.62
C GLU A 8 16.88 10.15 8.82
N LYS A 9 16.57 10.15 7.51
CA LYS A 9 16.78 11.28 6.60
C LYS A 9 15.55 12.16 6.42
N LEU A 10 14.38 11.72 6.90
CA LEU A 10 13.12 12.46 6.76
C LEU A 10 13.16 13.78 7.53
N LYS A 11 12.51 14.81 6.98
CA LYS A 11 12.29 16.10 7.64
C LYS A 11 10.88 16.62 7.41
N SER A 12 10.47 17.56 8.26
CA SER A 12 9.23 18.32 8.03
C SER A 12 9.29 19.01 6.66
N GLY A 13 8.18 18.94 5.93
CA GLY A 13 8.05 19.42 4.56
C GLY A 13 8.36 18.36 3.49
N ASP A 14 8.95 17.22 3.84
CA ASP A 14 9.16 16.13 2.89
C ASP A 14 7.83 15.52 2.45
N VAL A 15 7.85 14.96 1.25
CA VAL A 15 6.73 14.21 0.67
C VAL A 15 6.95 12.73 0.89
N ILE A 16 5.93 12.05 1.39
CA ILE A 16 5.85 10.59 1.43
C ILE A 16 4.57 10.12 0.72
N TRP A 17 4.50 8.83 0.42
CA TRP A 17 3.39 8.22 -0.30
C TRP A 17 2.74 7.14 0.54
N TYR A 18 1.43 7.24 0.69
CA TYR A 18 0.61 6.29 1.43
C TYR A 18 -0.17 5.38 0.49
N THR A 19 -0.12 4.08 0.70
CA THR A 19 -0.72 3.08 -0.20
C THR A 19 -1.97 2.43 0.39
N TYR A 20 -2.95 3.24 0.81
CA TYR A 20 -4.22 2.77 1.38
C TYR A 20 -4.77 1.54 0.65
N GLN A 21 -5.19 0.52 1.40
CA GLN A 21 -5.50 -0.81 0.85
C GLN A 21 -6.58 -0.78 -0.24
N LEU A 22 -7.57 0.11 -0.09
CA LEU A 22 -8.67 0.24 -1.04
C LEU A 22 -8.41 1.28 -2.15
N ALA A 23 -7.29 2.02 -2.08
CA ALA A 23 -6.98 3.01 -3.09
C ALA A 23 -6.35 2.38 -4.34
N LEU A 24 -6.76 2.88 -5.51
CA LEU A 24 -6.22 2.49 -6.82
C LEU A 24 -4.91 3.22 -7.17
N LYS A 25 -4.52 4.21 -6.36
CA LYS A 25 -3.31 5.00 -6.53
C LYS A 25 -2.75 5.38 -5.15
N PRO A 26 -1.43 5.59 -5.03
CA PRO A 26 -0.85 6.15 -3.83
C PRO A 26 -1.40 7.56 -3.54
N GLU A 27 -1.54 7.87 -2.27
CA GLU A 27 -1.88 9.20 -1.78
C GLU A 27 -0.61 9.95 -1.40
N LYS A 28 -0.53 11.21 -1.83
CA LYS A 28 0.59 12.10 -1.49
C LYS A 28 0.35 12.67 -0.09
N LEU A 29 1.31 12.52 0.80
CA LEU A 29 1.30 13.13 2.13
C LEU A 29 2.51 14.05 2.30
N ILE A 30 2.33 15.11 3.09
CA ILE A 30 3.41 16.03 3.46
C ILE A 30 3.65 15.89 4.95
N ILE A 31 4.91 15.68 5.33
CA ILE A 31 5.28 15.55 6.73
C ILE A 31 5.17 16.91 7.42
N THR A 32 4.42 16.98 8.51
CA THR A 32 4.30 18.17 9.35
C THR A 32 5.25 18.10 10.54
N LYS A 33 5.42 16.91 11.13
CA LYS A 33 6.27 16.68 12.30
C LYS A 33 6.82 15.25 12.29
N ILE A 34 8.01 15.07 12.83
CA ILE A 34 8.64 13.77 13.04
C ILE A 34 9.02 13.64 14.51
N THR A 35 8.84 12.45 15.05
CA THR A 35 9.39 12.00 16.33
C THR A 35 10.10 10.68 16.10
N GLU A 36 10.78 10.13 17.11
CA GLU A 36 11.62 8.92 16.97
C GLU A 36 10.97 7.80 16.15
N ASN A 37 9.70 7.47 16.44
CA ASN A 37 8.98 6.37 15.78
C ASN A 37 7.70 6.80 15.05
N LEU A 38 7.39 8.10 15.00
CA LEU A 38 6.15 8.57 14.37
C LEU A 38 6.41 9.68 13.37
N VAL A 39 5.74 9.59 12.23
CA VAL A 39 5.60 10.65 11.24
C VAL A 39 4.17 11.17 11.28
N TYR A 40 4.03 12.49 11.36
CA TYR A 40 2.76 13.19 11.34
C TYR A 40 2.58 13.83 9.97
N CYS A 41 1.44 13.58 9.33
CA CYS A 41 1.03 14.17 8.07
C CYS A 41 -0.37 14.77 8.25
N ASP A 42 -0.49 16.10 8.19
CA ASP A 42 -1.71 16.83 8.55
C ASP A 42 -2.28 16.41 9.92
N LYS A 43 -3.49 15.81 9.93
CA LYS A 43 -4.18 15.31 11.13
C LYS A 43 -3.94 13.82 11.37
N THR A 44 -3.17 13.16 10.50
CA THR A 44 -2.92 11.73 10.54
C THR A 44 -1.53 11.48 11.11
N ARG A 45 -1.37 10.38 11.85
CA ARG A 45 -0.09 9.91 12.38
C ARG A 45 0.15 8.50 11.89
N PHE A 46 1.41 8.20 11.61
CA PHE A 46 1.86 6.90 11.14
C PHE A 46 3.08 6.47 11.94
N ASP A 47 3.16 5.18 12.19
CA ASP A 47 4.31 4.56 12.83
C ASP A 47 5.41 4.28 11.81
N ARG A 48 6.66 4.21 12.27
CA ARG A 48 7.82 3.79 11.48
C ARG A 48 7.60 2.43 10.82
N GLU A 49 6.89 1.53 11.48
CA GLU A 49 6.58 0.19 10.98
C GLU A 49 5.37 0.15 10.03
N ASP A 50 4.78 1.30 9.67
CA ASP A 50 3.68 1.33 8.72
C ASP A 50 4.17 0.97 7.30
N TYR A 51 3.94 -0.28 6.92
CA TYR A 51 4.29 -0.84 5.62
C TYR A 51 3.60 -0.14 4.44
N LEU A 52 2.56 0.67 4.69
CA LEU A 52 1.85 1.44 3.68
C LEU A 52 2.54 2.77 3.35
N LEU A 53 3.59 3.16 4.08
CA LEU A 53 4.37 4.36 3.79
C LEU A 53 5.57 4.08 2.89
N HIS A 54 5.76 4.93 1.90
CA HIS A 54 6.85 4.85 0.92
C HIS A 54 7.50 6.22 0.72
N SER A 55 8.82 6.25 0.61
CA SER A 55 9.60 7.45 0.28
C SER A 55 9.47 7.86 -1.19
N SER A 56 9.16 6.91 -2.07
CA SER A 56 9.13 7.06 -3.53
C SER A 56 7.75 6.77 -4.11
N LEU A 57 7.31 7.63 -5.03
CA LEU A 57 6.07 7.41 -5.80
C LEU A 57 6.14 6.12 -6.62
N ASN A 58 7.31 5.83 -7.18
CA ASN A 58 7.51 4.63 -7.99
C ASN A 58 7.25 3.38 -7.13
N ASP A 59 7.83 3.31 -5.95
CA ASP A 59 7.73 2.13 -5.08
C ASP A 59 6.32 1.99 -4.52
N ALA A 60 5.68 3.12 -4.21
CA ALA A 60 4.27 3.14 -3.83
C ALA A 60 3.37 2.62 -4.96
N THR A 61 3.64 3.04 -6.19
CA THR A 61 2.90 2.62 -7.39
C THR A 61 3.08 1.12 -7.65
N GLN A 62 4.33 0.62 -7.54
CA GLN A 62 4.62 -0.80 -7.68
C GLN A 62 3.89 -1.64 -6.61
N ALA A 63 3.84 -1.18 -5.37
CA ALA A 63 3.13 -1.86 -4.29
C ALA A 63 1.61 -1.92 -4.55
N VAL A 64 1.00 -0.82 -4.99
CA VAL A 64 -0.42 -0.79 -5.38
C VAL A 64 -0.68 -1.77 -6.55
N ASN A 65 0.16 -1.74 -7.59
CA ASN A 65 0.02 -2.63 -8.74
C ASN A 65 0.17 -4.11 -8.35
N PHE A 66 1.13 -4.43 -7.48
CA PHE A 66 1.34 -5.78 -6.98
C PHE A 66 0.10 -6.29 -6.23
N ARG A 67 -0.46 -5.48 -5.33
CA ARG A 67 -1.69 -5.81 -4.60
C ARG A 67 -2.87 -6.02 -5.54
N LEU A 68 -3.07 -5.11 -6.51
CA LEU A 68 -4.14 -5.23 -7.49
C LEU A 68 -4.02 -6.51 -8.31
N LYS A 69 -2.80 -6.86 -8.73
CA LYS A 69 -2.52 -8.12 -9.43
C LYS A 69 -2.89 -9.33 -8.57
N ALA A 70 -2.46 -9.36 -7.30
CA ALA A 70 -2.79 -10.45 -6.40
C ALA A 70 -4.31 -10.62 -6.20
N HIS A 71 -5.07 -9.52 -6.10
CA HIS A 71 -6.52 -9.59 -6.03
C HIS A 71 -7.18 -10.09 -7.31
N ILE A 72 -6.68 -9.67 -8.48
CA ILE A 72 -7.16 -10.19 -9.77
C ILE A 72 -6.93 -11.70 -9.85
N ASP A 73 -5.74 -12.17 -9.47
CA ASP A 73 -5.41 -13.60 -9.49
C ASP A 73 -6.34 -14.41 -8.55
N GLN A 74 -6.65 -13.87 -7.36
CA GLN A 74 -7.62 -14.48 -6.43
C GLN A 74 -9.02 -14.57 -7.02
N ILE A 75 -9.50 -13.48 -7.64
CA ILE A 75 -10.83 -13.44 -8.29
C ILE A 75 -10.88 -14.45 -9.43
N GLN A 76 -9.84 -14.52 -10.26
CA GLN A 76 -9.75 -15.49 -11.35
C GLN A 76 -9.76 -16.92 -10.84
N HIS A 77 -9.04 -17.21 -9.75
CA HIS A 77 -9.08 -18.53 -9.13
C HIS A 77 -10.49 -18.89 -8.65
N GLN A 78 -11.18 -17.98 -7.95
CA GLN A 78 -12.56 -18.22 -7.50
C GLN A 78 -13.53 -18.46 -8.65
N ILE A 79 -13.42 -17.69 -9.75
CA ILE A 79 -14.23 -17.89 -10.95
C ILE A 79 -14.00 -19.30 -11.51
N ASN A 80 -12.76 -19.75 -11.60
CA ASN A 80 -12.43 -21.09 -12.13
C ASN A 80 -12.98 -22.21 -11.25
N GLU A 81 -12.92 -22.08 -9.92
CA GLU A 81 -13.50 -23.07 -9.02
C GLU A 81 -15.03 -23.11 -9.15
N ASN A 82 -15.69 -21.95 -9.19
CA ASN A 82 -17.14 -21.87 -9.40
C ASN A 82 -17.58 -22.52 -10.73
N LEU A 83 -16.81 -22.33 -11.81
CA LEU A 83 -17.10 -22.93 -13.11
C LEU A 83 -17.00 -24.46 -13.07
N LYS A 84 -15.98 -25.01 -12.39
CA LYS A 84 -15.84 -26.47 -12.21
C LYS A 84 -17.00 -27.06 -11.42
N GLU A 85 -17.45 -26.39 -10.36
CA GLU A 85 -18.60 -26.83 -9.58
C GLU A 85 -19.86 -26.89 -10.44
N LEU A 86 -20.12 -25.86 -11.25
CA LEU A 86 -21.27 -25.82 -12.15
C LEU A 86 -21.24 -26.90 -13.24
N GLU A 87 -20.06 -27.25 -13.74
CA GLU A 87 -19.89 -28.37 -14.69
C GLU A 87 -20.20 -29.72 -14.04
N GLN A 88 -19.83 -29.90 -12.76
CA GLN A 88 -20.12 -31.13 -12.01
C GLN A 88 -21.60 -31.25 -11.61
N GLU A 89 -22.29 -30.14 -11.39
CA GLU A 89 -23.73 -30.14 -11.07
C GLU A 89 -24.63 -30.42 -12.28
N ASN A 90 -24.16 -30.11 -13.50
CA ASN A 90 -24.93 -30.23 -14.74
C ASN A 90 -24.55 -31.43 -15.63
N GLY A 91 -23.57 -32.25 -15.23
CA GLY A 91 -23.13 -33.46 -15.93
C GLY A 91 -23.59 -34.74 -15.25
#